data_AF-S7W8B7-F1
#
_entry.id   AF-S7W8B7-F1
#
_cell.length_a   1.000
_cell.length_b   1.000
_cell.length_c   1.000
_cell.angle_alpha   90.00
_cell.angle_beta   90.00
_cell.angle_gamma   90.00
#
_symmetry.space_group_name_H-M   'P 1'
#
loop_
_entity.id
_entity.type
_entity.pdbx_description
1 polymer ?
#
loop_
_entity_poly.entity_id
_entity_poly.type
_entity_poly.pdbx_seq_one_letter_code
_entity_poly.pdbx_strand_id
1 'polypeptide(L)'
;MESKLKGILRNVDRIEYVKTRLPDGFEKCEEEYRVVKKKLDNFMATLTQLATYEHGGTSYKGAMDKLDIIGEKLKSGFFRTKSLYKEVAEHTNEIGDVVYDNNIKTLARQFGNCFNDVSAAKDNLNNTIQTIVLEASNMKNESKIIDNKRTEYKNMRYDLEKMYKKEKDQDKIEAKKNQFEEAVNTLHKKMEDFIKNKGLARLIDETGKAHYEFFNEAARSLSVFNK
;
A
#
# COMPACT_ATOMS: atom_id res chain seq x y z
N MET A 1 -14.27 15.38 20.11
CA MET A 1 -15.71 15.04 20.28
C MET A 1 -16.62 15.97 19.47
N GLU A 2 -16.32 17.28 19.42
CA GLU A 2 -17.08 18.27 18.65
C GLU A 2 -17.18 17.99 17.13
N SER A 3 -16.14 17.46 16.48
CA SER A 3 -16.19 17.23 15.02
C SER A 3 -17.15 16.12 14.60
N LYS A 4 -17.34 15.08 15.44
CA LYS A 4 -18.33 14.01 15.19
C LYS A 4 -19.76 14.52 15.33
N LEU A 5 -20.02 15.35 16.34
CA LEU A 5 -21.31 16.02 16.55
C LEU A 5 -21.65 16.99 15.40
N LYS A 6 -20.67 17.78 14.93
CA LYS A 6 -20.84 18.64 13.74
C LYS A 6 -21.10 17.84 12.46
N GLY A 7 -20.49 16.67 12.31
CA GLY A 7 -20.77 15.75 11.19
C GLY A 7 -22.23 15.28 11.16
N ILE A 8 -22.81 14.97 12.32
CA ILE A 8 -24.23 14.60 12.45
C ILE A 8 -25.12 15.81 12.14
N LEU A 9 -24.82 17.00 12.67
CA LEU A 9 -25.57 18.23 12.43
C LEU A 9 -25.61 18.63 10.94
N ARG A 10 -24.53 18.39 10.19
CA ARG A 10 -24.50 18.65 8.74
C ARG A 10 -25.41 17.73 7.92
N ASN A 11 -25.68 16.51 8.40
CA ASN A 11 -26.58 15.58 7.71
C ASN A 11 -28.06 15.87 8.01
N VAL A 12 -28.35 16.50 9.15
CA VAL A 12 -29.71 16.84 9.60
C VAL A 12 -30.14 18.23 9.11
N ASP A 13 -29.22 19.20 9.07
CA ASP A 13 -29.46 20.57 8.66
C ASP A 13 -29.14 20.72 7.17
N ARG A 14 -30.15 20.66 6.28
CA ARG A 14 -30.00 20.88 4.83
C ARG A 14 -29.65 22.34 4.56
N ILE A 15 -28.37 22.68 4.73
CA ILE A 15 -27.83 23.99 4.38
C ILE A 15 -27.42 23.97 2.91
N GLU A 16 -28.06 24.84 2.12
CA GLU A 16 -27.55 25.23 0.81
C GLU A 16 -26.35 26.14 0.98
N TYR A 17 -25.23 25.79 0.33
CA TYR A 17 -23.96 26.52 0.40
C TYR A 17 -23.87 27.55 -0.73
N VAL A 18 -24.61 28.64 -0.59
CA VAL A 18 -24.76 29.66 -1.65
C VAL A 18 -23.65 30.70 -1.59
N LYS A 19 -23.22 31.07 -0.37
CA LYS A 19 -22.23 32.14 -0.14
C LYS A 19 -20.80 31.63 0.09
N THR A 20 -20.65 30.33 0.31
CA THR A 20 -19.34 29.68 0.51
C THR A 20 -18.95 28.80 -0.68
N ARG A 21 -18.55 29.45 -1.78
CA ARG A 21 -18.11 28.78 -3.01
C ARG A 21 -16.72 28.19 -2.82
N LEU A 22 -16.48 27.05 -3.48
CA LEU A 22 -15.16 26.43 -3.54
C LEU A 22 -14.41 26.95 -4.78
N PRO A 23 -13.06 26.94 -4.78
CA PRO A 23 -12.28 27.23 -5.96
C PRO A 23 -12.62 26.30 -7.12
N ASP A 24 -12.45 26.80 -8.34
CA ASP A 24 -12.63 26.01 -9.54
C ASP A 24 -11.73 24.78 -9.53
N GLY A 25 -12.28 23.63 -9.95
CA GLY A 25 -11.57 22.36 -9.97
C GLY A 25 -11.41 21.67 -8.61
N PHE A 26 -11.75 22.30 -7.48
CA PHE A 26 -11.58 21.73 -6.14
C PHE A 26 -12.31 20.39 -5.99
N GLU A 27 -13.57 20.29 -6.42
CA GLU A 27 -14.37 19.08 -6.27
C GLU A 27 -13.80 17.91 -7.08
N LYS A 28 -13.34 18.20 -8.30
CA LYS A 28 -12.65 17.22 -9.16
C LYS A 28 -11.34 16.76 -8.51
N CYS A 29 -10.54 17.69 -7.99
CA CYS A 29 -9.31 17.36 -7.27
C CYS A 29 -9.60 16.51 -6.02
N GLU A 30 -10.64 16.85 -5.24
CA GLU A 30 -11.06 16.06 -4.07
C GLU A 30 -11.49 14.64 -4.46
N GLU A 31 -12.19 14.48 -5.59
CA GLU A 31 -12.58 13.17 -6.12
C GLU A 31 -11.36 12.33 -6.52
N GLU A 32 -10.47 12.90 -7.35
CA GLU A 32 -9.24 12.24 -7.77
C GLU A 32 -8.37 11.84 -6.57
N TYR A 33 -8.18 12.74 -5.60
CA TYR A 33 -7.47 12.46 -4.35
C TYR A 33 -8.06 11.25 -3.62
N ARG A 34 -9.39 11.18 -3.48
CA ARG A 34 -10.06 10.06 -2.79
C ARG A 34 -9.85 8.74 -3.52
N VAL A 35 -9.87 8.75 -4.85
CA VAL A 35 -9.63 7.58 -5.68
C VAL A 35 -8.18 7.12 -5.51
N VAL A 36 -7.21 8.02 -5.67
CA VAL A 36 -5.77 7.69 -5.52
C VAL A 36 -5.49 7.13 -4.14
N LYS A 37 -5.97 7.78 -3.07
CA LYS A 37 -5.81 7.27 -1.70
C LYS A 37 -6.37 5.85 -1.53
N LYS A 38 -7.59 5.60 -2.01
CA LYS A 38 -8.21 4.27 -1.92
C LYS A 38 -7.43 3.23 -2.72
N LYS A 39 -6.92 3.59 -3.90
CA LYS A 39 -6.15 2.69 -4.75
C LYS A 39 -4.76 2.41 -4.20
N LEU A 40 -4.15 3.35 -3.47
CA LEU A 40 -2.90 3.13 -2.75
C LEU A 40 -3.04 2.01 -1.71
N ASP A 41 -4.12 1.99 -0.92
CA ASP A 41 -4.39 0.91 0.04
C ASP A 41 -4.48 -0.46 -0.65
N ASN A 42 -5.22 -0.52 -1.76
CA ASN A 42 -5.36 -1.74 -2.55
C ASN A 42 -4.02 -2.17 -3.14
N PHE A 43 -3.25 -1.23 -3.69
CA PHE A 43 -1.93 -1.48 -4.26
C PHE A 43 -0.99 -2.10 -3.22
N MET A 44 -0.89 -1.51 -2.03
CA MET A 44 -0.09 -2.06 -0.93
C MET A 44 -0.53 -3.48 -0.54
N ALA A 45 -1.84 -3.74 -0.46
CA ALA A 45 -2.36 -5.07 -0.15
C ALA A 45 -1.98 -6.10 -1.22
N THR A 46 -2.12 -5.73 -2.50
CA THR A 46 -1.70 -6.58 -3.63
C THR A 46 -0.20 -6.84 -3.62
N LEU A 47 0.64 -5.83 -3.40
CA LEU A 47 2.08 -6.00 -3.28
C LEU A 47 2.47 -6.96 -2.15
N THR A 48 1.83 -6.80 -0.98
CA THR A 48 2.08 -7.69 0.16
C THR A 48 1.67 -9.14 -0.15
N GLN A 49 0.58 -9.33 -0.88
CA GLN A 49 0.16 -10.67 -1.33
C GLN A 49 1.16 -11.26 -2.34
N LEU A 50 1.65 -10.47 -3.30
CA LEU A 50 2.69 -10.90 -4.26
C LEU A 50 4.02 -11.24 -3.57
N ALA A 51 4.34 -10.58 -2.46
CA ALA A 51 5.52 -10.88 -1.67
C ALA A 51 5.38 -12.10 -0.75
N THR A 52 4.21 -12.75 -0.69
CA THR A 52 3.93 -13.80 0.30
C THR A 52 3.12 -14.99 -0.22
N TYR A 53 2.71 -15.01 -1.50
CA TYR A 53 1.86 -16.08 -2.05
C TYR A 53 2.51 -17.46 -1.96
N GLU A 54 3.83 -17.51 -2.07
CA GLU A 54 4.64 -18.72 -2.00
C GLU A 54 4.67 -19.36 -0.61
N HIS A 55 4.17 -18.63 0.39
CA HIS A 55 3.96 -19.09 1.75
C HIS A 55 2.46 -19.21 2.06
N GLY A 56 1.58 -19.46 1.08
CA GLY A 56 0.13 -19.54 1.33
C GLY A 56 -0.55 -18.19 1.63
N GLY A 57 0.12 -17.07 1.36
CA GLY A 57 -0.41 -15.71 1.49
C GLY A 57 -0.22 -15.08 2.87
N THR A 58 -0.74 -13.86 3.04
CA THR A 58 -0.51 -12.99 4.22
C THR A 58 -0.99 -13.60 5.53
N SER A 59 -2.12 -14.31 5.54
CA SER A 59 -2.67 -14.93 6.74
C SER A 59 -1.82 -16.11 7.22
N TYR A 60 -1.26 -16.89 6.29
CA TYR A 60 -0.42 -18.04 6.63
C TYR A 60 0.96 -17.58 7.07
N LYS A 61 1.58 -16.64 6.36
CA LYS A 61 2.85 -16.02 6.79
C LYS A 61 2.72 -15.35 8.15
N GLY A 62 1.67 -14.57 8.40
CA GLY A 62 1.46 -13.93 9.70
C GLY A 62 1.14 -14.90 10.85
N ALA A 63 0.59 -16.08 10.56
CA ALA A 63 0.42 -17.15 11.54
C ALA A 63 1.76 -17.85 11.82
N MET A 64 2.55 -18.11 10.79
CA MET A 64 3.84 -18.76 10.92
C MET A 64 4.93 -17.86 11.50
N ASP A 65 4.98 -16.57 11.17
CA ASP A 65 5.89 -15.60 11.79
C ASP A 65 5.66 -15.54 13.31
N LYS A 66 4.40 -15.70 13.77
CA LYS A 66 4.05 -15.80 15.19
C LYS A 66 4.49 -17.14 15.81
N LEU A 67 4.41 -18.23 15.06
CA LEU A 67 4.92 -19.53 15.48
C LEU A 67 6.45 -19.57 15.50
N ASP A 68 7.12 -18.87 14.57
CA ASP A 68 8.57 -18.66 14.52
C ASP A 68 9.05 -17.85 15.72
N ILE A 69 8.36 -16.77 16.11
CA ILE A 69 8.68 -16.02 17.34
C ILE A 69 8.55 -16.90 18.60
N ILE A 70 7.60 -17.84 18.61
CA ILE A 70 7.44 -18.81 19.70
C ILE A 70 8.55 -19.88 19.63
N GLY A 71 8.94 -20.29 18.42
CA GLY A 71 10.00 -21.26 18.11
C GLY A 71 11.42 -20.74 18.32
N GLU A 72 11.70 -19.44 18.17
CA GLU A 72 13.02 -18.85 18.44
C GLU A 72 13.41 -18.94 19.92
N LYS A 73 12.43 -19.05 20.83
CA LYS A 73 12.68 -19.39 22.25
C LYS A 73 13.04 -20.86 22.46
N LEU A 74 12.80 -21.72 21.48
CA LEU A 74 13.05 -23.16 21.49
C LEU A 74 13.91 -23.53 20.28
N LYS A 75 15.22 -23.27 20.35
CA LYS A 75 16.28 -23.61 19.36
C LYS A 75 15.82 -24.68 18.35
N SER A 76 15.22 -24.27 17.24
CA SER A 76 15.00 -25.14 16.10
C SER A 76 14.68 -24.29 14.88
N GLY A 77 15.52 -24.40 13.84
CA GLY A 77 15.22 -23.89 12.49
C GLY A 77 14.11 -24.68 11.80
N PHE A 78 13.18 -25.26 12.56
CA PHE A 78 12.07 -26.10 12.10
C PHE A 78 10.81 -25.31 11.75
N PHE A 79 10.68 -24.07 12.23
CA PHE A 79 9.45 -23.28 12.06
C PHE A 79 9.50 -22.27 10.92
N ARG A 80 10.68 -22.01 10.31
CA ARG A 80 10.78 -21.08 9.19
C ARG A 80 9.96 -21.60 8.04
N THR A 81 8.92 -20.86 7.69
CA THR A 81 8.06 -21.20 6.56
C THR A 81 8.90 -21.21 5.30
N LYS A 82 9.12 -22.40 4.76
CA LYS A 82 9.81 -22.54 3.49
C LYS A 82 8.92 -21.95 2.39
N SER A 83 9.54 -21.33 1.38
CA SER A 83 8.81 -20.94 0.19
C SER A 83 8.44 -22.19 -0.60
N LEU A 84 7.37 -22.14 -1.39
CA LEU A 84 7.02 -23.24 -2.30
C LEU A 84 8.21 -23.65 -3.19
N TYR A 85 9.04 -22.68 -3.60
CA TYR A 85 10.22 -22.92 -4.43
C TYR A 85 11.28 -23.72 -3.68
N LYS A 86 11.47 -23.41 -2.39
CA LYS A 86 12.39 -24.15 -1.53
C LYS A 86 11.90 -25.56 -1.25
N GLU A 87 10.61 -25.76 -1.03
CA GLU A 87 10.01 -27.10 -0.85
C GLU A 87 10.19 -27.97 -2.10
N VAL A 88 9.92 -27.42 -3.29
CA VAL A 88 10.15 -28.11 -4.56
C VAL A 88 11.63 -28.49 -4.72
N ALA A 89 12.55 -27.59 -4.35
CA ALA A 89 13.97 -27.87 -4.39
C ALA A 89 14.39 -29.03 -3.46
N GLU A 90 13.84 -29.06 -2.26
CA GLU A 90 14.14 -30.11 -1.28
C GLU A 90 13.60 -31.47 -1.73
N HIS A 91 12.32 -31.55 -2.10
CA HIS A 91 11.71 -32.81 -2.55
C HIS A 91 12.40 -33.40 -3.77
N THR A 92 12.83 -32.57 -4.71
CA THR A 92 13.52 -33.06 -5.91
C THR A 92 14.95 -33.48 -5.61
N ASN A 93 15.66 -32.81 -4.71
CA ASN A 93 16.97 -33.29 -4.25
C ASN A 93 16.86 -34.62 -3.47
N GLU A 94 15.84 -34.77 -2.62
CA GLU A 94 15.56 -36.01 -1.89
C GLU A 94 15.31 -37.19 -2.84
N ILE A 95 14.52 -36.98 -3.91
CA ILE A 95 14.35 -37.97 -4.99
C ILE A 95 15.71 -38.34 -5.60
N GLY A 96 16.55 -37.33 -5.88
CA GLY A 96 17.88 -37.54 -6.44
C GLY A 96 18.80 -38.36 -5.53
N ASP A 97 18.64 -38.29 -4.21
CA ASP A 97 19.47 -39.00 -3.25
C ASP A 97 19.07 -40.48 -3.10
N VAL A 98 17.80 -40.81 -3.27
CA VAL A 98 17.29 -42.19 -3.08
C VAL A 98 17.22 -43.01 -4.37
N VAL A 99 17.15 -42.36 -5.54
CA VAL A 99 17.01 -43.06 -6.82
C VAL A 99 18.36 -43.63 -7.30
N TYR A 100 18.31 -44.89 -7.77
CA TYR A 100 19.45 -45.61 -8.35
C TYR A 100 19.78 -45.18 -9.78
N ASP A 101 18.77 -44.78 -10.56
CA ASP A 101 18.94 -44.33 -11.94
C ASP A 101 19.74 -43.01 -12.00
N ASN A 102 20.88 -43.04 -12.68
CA ASN A 102 21.80 -41.90 -12.76
C ASN A 102 21.24 -40.71 -13.56
N ASN A 103 20.35 -40.97 -14.52
CA ASN A 103 19.72 -39.90 -15.30
C ASN A 103 18.70 -39.18 -14.43
N ILE A 104 17.85 -39.92 -13.71
CA ILE A 104 16.90 -39.35 -12.76
C ILE A 104 17.63 -38.58 -11.66
N LYS A 105 18.70 -39.15 -11.08
CA LYS A 105 19.53 -38.48 -10.06
C LYS A 105 20.08 -37.14 -10.55
N THR A 106 20.63 -37.12 -11.77
CA THR A 106 21.17 -35.88 -12.37
C THR A 106 20.10 -34.84 -12.59
N LEU A 107 18.98 -35.22 -13.21
CA LEU A 107 17.86 -34.32 -13.50
C LEU A 107 17.24 -33.76 -12.22
N ALA A 108 17.01 -34.62 -11.22
CA ALA A 108 16.41 -34.23 -9.95
C ALA A 108 17.27 -33.22 -9.19
N ARG A 109 18.60 -33.43 -9.15
CA ARG A 109 19.55 -32.47 -8.56
C ARG A 109 19.65 -31.16 -9.34
N GLN A 110 19.67 -31.23 -10.67
CA GLN A 110 19.67 -30.02 -11.50
C GLN A 110 18.40 -29.19 -11.25
N PHE A 111 17.24 -29.84 -11.26
CA PHE A 111 15.97 -29.18 -11.02
C PHE A 111 15.90 -28.58 -9.60
N GLY A 112 16.34 -29.34 -8.59
CA GLY A 112 16.39 -28.86 -7.22
C GLY A 112 17.29 -27.64 -7.05
N ASN A 113 18.47 -27.63 -7.69
CA ASN A 113 19.37 -26.48 -7.68
C ASN A 113 18.75 -25.25 -8.35
N CYS A 114 18.11 -25.41 -9.51
CA CYS A 114 17.41 -24.31 -10.18
C CYS A 114 16.34 -23.69 -9.28
N PHE A 115 15.56 -24.50 -8.57
CA PHE A 115 14.50 -24.00 -7.68
C PHE A 115 15.04 -23.37 -6.38
N ASN A 116 16.21 -23.78 -5.90
CA ASN A 116 16.93 -23.05 -4.85
C ASN A 116 17.29 -21.62 -5.33
N ASP A 117 17.79 -21.49 -6.55
CA ASP A 117 18.14 -20.18 -7.13
C ASP A 117 16.89 -19.31 -7.33
N VAL A 118 15.78 -19.89 -7.82
CA VAL A 118 14.49 -19.19 -7.95
C VAL A 118 14.00 -18.72 -6.57
N SER A 119 14.14 -19.54 -5.52
CA SER A 119 13.78 -19.13 -4.16
C SER A 119 14.61 -17.93 -3.70
N ALA A 120 15.92 -17.95 -3.93
CA ALA A 120 16.79 -16.82 -3.56
C ALA A 120 16.43 -15.53 -4.32
N ALA A 121 16.14 -15.64 -5.62
CA ALA A 121 15.65 -14.52 -6.41
C ALA A 121 14.31 -13.98 -5.88
N LYS A 122 13.41 -14.87 -5.42
CA LYS A 122 12.13 -14.49 -4.82
C LYS A 122 12.33 -13.76 -3.49
N ASP A 123 13.26 -14.19 -2.65
CA ASP A 123 13.59 -13.52 -1.39
C ASP A 123 14.07 -12.07 -1.64
N ASN A 124 14.87 -11.86 -2.69
CA ASN A 124 15.28 -10.51 -3.11
C ASN A 124 14.08 -9.66 -3.55
N LEU A 125 13.18 -10.19 -4.38
CA LEU A 125 11.94 -9.51 -4.75
C LEU A 125 11.13 -9.13 -3.50
N ASN A 126 10.96 -10.06 -2.56
CA ASN A 126 10.20 -9.83 -1.34
C ASN A 126 10.76 -8.67 -0.50
N ASN A 127 12.08 -8.61 -0.34
CA ASN A 127 12.75 -7.53 0.38
C ASN A 127 12.52 -6.17 -0.30
N THR A 128 12.66 -6.12 -1.63
CA THR A 128 12.40 -4.88 -2.39
C THR A 128 10.94 -4.44 -2.27
N ILE A 129 9.99 -5.37 -2.37
CA ILE A 129 8.56 -5.08 -2.21
C ILE A 129 8.23 -4.59 -0.79
N GLN A 130 8.87 -5.12 0.25
CA GLN A 130 8.70 -4.62 1.61
C GLN A 130 9.14 -3.16 1.76
N THR A 131 10.26 -2.78 1.15
CA THR A 131 10.71 -1.37 1.11
C THR A 131 9.69 -0.48 0.40
N ILE A 132 9.18 -0.90 -0.77
CA ILE A 132 8.16 -0.17 -1.51
C ILE A 132 6.88 0.00 -0.68
N VAL A 133 6.44 -1.05 0.04
CA VAL A 133 5.27 -0.99 0.93
C VAL A 133 5.49 -0.03 2.12
N LEU A 134 6.71 0.03 2.65
CA LEU A 134 7.05 0.99 3.70
C LEU A 134 6.96 2.44 3.19
N GLU A 135 7.48 2.71 1.99
CA GLU A 135 7.36 4.03 1.38
C GLU A 135 5.90 4.41 1.08
N ALA A 136 5.10 3.49 0.54
CA ALA A 136 3.66 3.67 0.35
C ALA A 136 2.93 3.97 1.67
N SER A 137 3.38 3.38 2.78
CA SER A 137 2.84 3.65 4.13
C SER A 137 3.08 5.10 4.58
N ASN A 138 4.20 5.71 4.17
CA ASN A 138 4.47 7.12 4.44
C ASN A 138 3.49 8.03 3.68
N MET A 139 3.23 7.75 2.40
CA MET A 139 2.20 8.45 1.63
C MET A 139 0.82 8.31 2.27
N LYS A 140 0.50 7.12 2.80
CA LYS A 140 -0.75 6.91 3.54
C LYS A 140 -0.83 7.80 4.78
N ASN A 141 0.26 8.01 5.51
CA ASN A 141 0.27 8.92 6.65
C ASN A 141 0.05 10.38 6.23
N GLU A 142 0.60 10.83 5.10
CA GLU A 142 0.30 12.15 4.54
C GLU A 142 -1.20 12.30 4.20
N SER A 143 -1.82 11.26 3.65
CA SER A 143 -3.26 11.27 3.34
C SER A 143 -4.14 11.47 4.59
N LYS A 144 -3.73 10.97 5.76
CA LYS A 144 -4.45 11.21 7.03
C LYS A 144 -4.45 12.69 7.41
N ILE A 145 -3.33 13.38 7.19
CA ILE A 145 -3.22 14.83 7.44
C ILE A 145 -4.16 15.59 6.51
N ILE A 146 -4.22 15.19 5.23
CA ILE A 146 -5.13 15.79 4.24
C ILE A 146 -6.59 15.53 4.64
N ASP A 147 -6.95 14.33 5.06
CA ASP A 147 -8.31 14.00 5.50
C ASP A 147 -8.77 14.79 6.75
N ASN A 148 -7.85 15.06 7.69
CA ASN A 148 -8.13 15.91 8.84
C ASN A 148 -8.47 17.34 8.37
N LYS A 149 -7.64 17.91 7.48
CA LYS A 149 -7.91 19.23 6.87
C LYS A 149 -9.20 19.24 6.06
N ARG A 150 -9.54 18.12 5.37
CA ARG A 150 -10.83 17.95 4.68
C ARG A 150 -12.02 18.00 5.63
N THR A 151 -11.86 17.52 6.85
CA THR A 151 -12.90 17.61 7.88
C THR A 151 -13.01 19.03 8.43
N GLU A 152 -11.86 19.68 8.66
CA GLU A 152 -11.78 21.06 9.14
C GLU A 152 -12.45 22.05 8.18
N TYR A 153 -12.09 22.06 6.88
CA TYR A 153 -12.71 23.01 5.94
C TYR A 153 -14.22 22.79 5.81
N LYS A 154 -14.70 21.55 5.89
CA LYS A 154 -16.15 21.26 5.84
C LYS A 154 -16.89 21.88 7.03
N ASN A 155 -16.26 21.87 8.20
CA ASN A 155 -16.80 22.54 9.39
C ASN A 155 -16.73 24.06 9.24
N MET A 156 -15.60 24.60 8.75
CA MET A 156 -15.46 26.05 8.49
C MET A 156 -16.49 26.54 7.47
N ARG A 157 -16.72 25.79 6.38
CA ARG A 157 -17.72 26.09 5.35
C ARG A 157 -19.12 26.18 5.94
N TYR A 158 -19.46 25.20 6.79
CA TYR A 158 -20.75 25.17 7.49
C TYR A 158 -20.93 26.33 8.47
N ASP A 159 -19.91 26.58 9.29
CA ASP A 159 -19.93 27.67 10.28
C ASP A 159 -20.06 29.03 9.58
N LEU A 160 -19.32 29.25 8.49
CA LEU A 160 -19.36 30.48 7.70
C LEU A 160 -20.73 30.68 7.01
N GLU A 161 -21.31 29.62 6.42
CA GLU A 161 -22.65 29.69 5.83
C GLU A 161 -23.74 29.98 6.89
N LYS A 162 -23.58 29.47 8.11
CA LYS A 162 -24.46 29.83 9.24
C LYS A 162 -24.28 31.28 9.68
N MET A 163 -23.04 31.78 9.73
CA MET A 163 -22.76 33.17 10.06
C MET A 163 -23.43 34.11 9.06
N TYR A 164 -23.38 33.81 7.76
CA TYR A 164 -24.09 34.62 6.75
C TYR A 164 -25.62 34.72 6.93
N LYS A 165 -26.24 33.82 7.72
CA LYS A 165 -27.69 33.83 8.00
C LYS A 165 -28.05 34.47 9.34
N LYS A 166 -27.13 34.48 10.31
CA LYS A 166 -27.43 34.82 11.72
C LYS A 166 -26.57 35.94 12.29
N GLU A 167 -25.36 36.11 11.79
CA GLU A 167 -24.40 37.10 12.27
C GLU A 167 -24.66 38.45 11.60
N LYS A 168 -24.63 39.54 12.38
CA LYS A 168 -24.83 40.91 11.89
C LYS A 168 -23.50 41.66 11.74
N ASP A 169 -22.47 41.21 12.45
CA ASP A 169 -21.13 41.75 12.43
C ASP A 169 -20.39 41.34 11.13
N GLN A 170 -20.26 42.28 10.20
CA GLN A 170 -19.61 42.05 8.91
C GLN A 170 -18.12 41.79 9.04
N ASP A 171 -17.43 42.39 10.01
CA ASP A 171 -15.99 42.22 10.20
C ASP A 171 -15.68 40.79 10.66
N LYS A 172 -16.52 40.23 11.53
CA LYS A 172 -16.42 38.81 11.92
C LYS A 172 -16.66 37.86 10.75
N ILE A 173 -17.62 38.17 9.89
CA ILE A 173 -17.92 37.36 8.69
C ILE A 173 -16.72 37.39 7.74
N GLU A 174 -16.15 38.57 7.47
CA GLU A 174 -15.02 38.72 6.55
C GLU A 174 -13.76 38.05 7.09
N ALA A 175 -13.46 38.19 8.40
CA ALA A 175 -12.35 37.48 9.04
C ALA A 175 -12.49 35.95 8.89
N LYS A 176 -13.71 35.42 9.06
CA LYS A 176 -13.96 33.98 8.93
C LYS A 176 -13.90 33.50 7.49
N LYS A 177 -14.33 34.32 6.54
CA LYS A 177 -14.20 34.08 5.10
C LYS A 177 -12.74 33.98 4.68
N ASN A 178 -11.89 34.92 5.10
CA ASN A 178 -10.46 34.88 4.79
C ASN A 178 -9.79 33.61 5.32
N GLN A 179 -10.10 33.22 6.57
CA GLN A 179 -9.63 31.95 7.14
C GLN A 179 -10.09 30.72 6.34
N PHE A 180 -11.35 30.74 5.87
CA PHE A 180 -11.89 29.66 5.06
C PHE A 180 -11.18 29.56 3.69
N GLU A 181 -11.01 30.68 3.00
CA GLU A 181 -10.35 30.72 1.69
C GLU A 181 -8.90 30.25 1.77
N GLU A 182 -8.13 30.70 2.78
CA GLU A 182 -6.76 30.23 3.02
C GLU A 182 -6.69 28.72 3.27
N ALA A 183 -7.60 28.21 4.13
CA ALA A 183 -7.67 26.79 4.45
C ALA A 183 -8.01 25.94 3.21
N VAL A 184 -8.96 26.40 2.39
CA VAL A 184 -9.39 25.71 1.17
C VAL A 184 -8.29 25.72 0.11
N ASN A 185 -7.63 26.84 -0.13
CA ASN A 185 -6.51 26.93 -1.08
C ASN A 185 -5.34 26.05 -0.65
N THR A 186 -4.99 26.07 0.63
CA THR A 186 -3.95 25.21 1.19
C THR A 186 -4.30 23.72 1.05
N LEU A 187 -5.56 23.37 1.32
CA LEU A 187 -6.04 21.99 1.17
C LEU A 187 -6.03 21.56 -0.30
N HIS A 188 -6.49 22.42 -1.22
CA HIS A 188 -6.50 22.14 -2.65
C HIS A 188 -5.09 21.82 -3.14
N LYS A 189 -4.11 22.68 -2.83
CA LYS A 189 -2.71 22.45 -3.18
C LYS A 189 -2.17 21.14 -2.62
N LYS A 190 -2.48 20.81 -1.35
CA LYS A 190 -2.04 19.54 -0.75
C LYS A 190 -2.65 18.31 -1.43
N MET A 191 -3.91 18.37 -1.84
CA MET A 191 -4.55 17.30 -2.61
C MET A 191 -3.90 17.17 -3.99
N GLU A 192 -3.68 18.28 -4.69
CA GLU A 192 -2.98 18.27 -5.98
C GLU A 192 -1.56 17.71 -5.87
N ASP A 193 -0.78 18.16 -4.89
CA ASP A 193 0.58 17.69 -4.65
C ASP A 193 0.60 16.18 -4.36
N PHE A 194 -0.39 15.66 -3.62
CA PHE A 194 -0.54 14.23 -3.36
C PHE A 194 -0.87 13.42 -4.63
N ILE A 195 -1.77 13.94 -5.48
CA ILE A 195 -2.17 13.27 -6.74
C ILE A 195 -1.03 13.29 -7.76
N LYS A 196 -0.39 14.47 -7.92
CA LYS A 196 0.74 14.68 -8.82
C LYS A 196 2.06 14.16 -8.25
N ASN A 197 2.03 13.56 -7.05
CA ASN A 197 3.21 13.08 -6.37
C ASN A 197 3.94 12.06 -7.25
N LYS A 198 5.16 12.41 -7.67
CA LYS A 198 6.05 11.50 -8.42
C LYS A 198 6.35 10.21 -7.64
N GLY A 199 6.14 10.20 -6.33
CA GLY A 199 6.26 9.05 -5.44
C GLY A 199 5.41 7.87 -5.91
N LEU A 200 4.10 8.03 -6.16
CA LEU A 200 3.28 6.89 -6.58
C LEU A 200 3.74 6.32 -7.93
N ALA A 201 4.02 7.19 -8.90
CA ALA A 201 4.54 6.77 -10.21
C ALA A 201 5.88 6.03 -10.07
N ARG A 202 6.78 6.53 -9.20
CA ARG A 202 8.06 5.88 -8.88
C ARG A 202 7.85 4.50 -8.25
N LEU A 203 6.97 4.37 -7.26
CA LEU A 203 6.69 3.08 -6.61
C LEU A 203 6.14 2.05 -7.60
N ILE A 204 5.31 2.48 -8.56
CA ILE A 204 4.80 1.62 -9.64
C ILE A 204 5.96 1.16 -10.55
N ASP A 205 6.83 2.07 -10.96
CA ASP A 205 8.00 1.78 -11.81
C ASP A 205 8.99 0.81 -11.11
N GLU A 206 9.32 1.09 -9.85
CA GLU A 206 10.20 0.25 -9.02
C GLU A 206 9.60 -1.15 -8.81
N THR A 207 8.28 -1.25 -8.60
CA THR A 207 7.58 -2.53 -8.54
C THR A 207 7.75 -3.32 -9.84
N GLY A 208 7.57 -2.66 -10.99
CA GLY A 208 7.73 -3.29 -12.30
C GLY A 208 9.14 -3.81 -12.53
N LYS A 209 10.16 -3.00 -12.19
CA LYS A 209 11.57 -3.38 -12.28
C LYS A 209 11.92 -4.56 -11.40
N ALA A 210 11.46 -4.56 -10.14
CA ALA A 210 11.71 -5.66 -9.22
C ALA A 210 11.13 -6.99 -9.73
N HIS A 211 9.92 -6.97 -10.28
CA HIS A 211 9.32 -8.17 -10.88
C HIS A 211 10.06 -8.61 -12.14
N TYR A 212 10.47 -7.67 -12.99
CA TYR A 212 11.25 -7.98 -14.18
C TYR A 212 12.58 -8.67 -13.83
N GLU A 213 13.31 -8.15 -12.84
CA GLU A 213 14.55 -8.76 -12.35
C GLU A 213 14.32 -10.19 -11.84
N PHE A 214 13.28 -10.39 -11.02
CA PHE A 214 12.91 -11.72 -10.53
C PHE A 214 12.61 -12.69 -11.67
N PHE A 215 11.76 -12.32 -12.62
CA PHE A 215 11.37 -13.21 -13.71
C PHE A 215 12.55 -13.55 -14.63
N ASN A 216 13.45 -12.61 -14.89
CA ASN A 216 14.65 -12.88 -15.67
C ASN A 216 15.59 -13.84 -14.96
N GLU A 217 15.81 -13.65 -13.66
CA GLU A 217 16.67 -14.53 -12.89
C GLU A 217 16.08 -15.94 -12.82
N ALA A 218 14.77 -16.05 -12.59
CA ALA A 218 14.08 -17.34 -12.60
C ALA A 218 14.16 -18.04 -13.98
N ALA A 219 13.95 -17.29 -15.07
CA ALA A 219 14.07 -17.82 -16.42
C ALA A 219 15.51 -18.27 -16.73
N ARG A 220 16.51 -17.51 -16.29
CA ARG A 220 17.94 -17.84 -16.43
C ARG A 220 18.27 -19.14 -15.70
N SER A 221 17.81 -19.30 -14.46
CA SER A 221 18.03 -20.52 -13.69
C SER A 221 17.40 -21.74 -14.34
N LEU A 222 16.20 -21.61 -14.92
CA LEU A 222 15.47 -22.72 -15.56
C LEU A 222 15.91 -23.01 -17.01
N SER A 223 16.70 -22.12 -17.62
CA SER A 223 17.13 -22.25 -19.03
C SER A 223 17.93 -23.52 -19.33
N VAL A 224 18.49 -24.17 -18.29
CA VAL A 224 19.22 -25.44 -18.42
C VAL A 224 18.38 -26.57 -19.03
N PHE A 225 17.05 -26.48 -18.93
CA PHE A 225 16.11 -27.47 -19.46
C PHE A 225 15.59 -27.14 -20.87
N ASN A 226 15.98 -26.00 -21.46
CA ASN A 226 15.52 -25.57 -22.78
C ASN A 226 16.61 -25.79 -23.86
N LYS A 227 17.26 -26.95 -23.81
CA LYS A 227 18.33 -27.34 -24.74
C LYS A 227 17.89 -28.43 -25.69
#